data_AF-A0A0C9WJ08-F1
#
_entry.id   AF-A0A0C9WJ08-F1
#
_cell.length_a   1.000
_cell.length_b   1.000
_cell.length_c   1.000
_cell.angle_alpha   90.00
_cell.angle_beta   90.00
_cell.angle_gamma   90.00
#
_symmetry.space_group_name_H-M   'P 1'
#
loop_
_entity.id
_entity.type
_entity.pdbx_description
1 polymer ?
#
loop_
_entity_poly.entity_id
_entity_poly.type
_entity_poly.pdbx_seq_one_letter_code
_entity_poly.pdbx_strand_id
1 'polypeptide(L)'
;MNGLLSVLVTTGWSTHEPDQQHQFERCLPPVFKAVQDLRKSLGEDVTSVDMEVAIVNPGEAFNPMWMEDGYGDARALSGSGKKALEKVSGTTGLGLRKISMKRTSKGQVPHSQMVLLPKVVLEDTVKEAMDPAPPPWSRLRKEPKRHGDRPGTGGGGGG
;
A
#
# COMPACT_ATOMS: atom_id res chain seq x y z
N MET A 1 -1.20 -52.20 -9.34
CA MET A 1 -0.96 -51.33 -10.51
C MET A 1 -2.06 -51.55 -11.56
N ASN A 2 -3.33 -51.67 -11.15
CA ASN A 2 -4.41 -52.08 -12.06
C ASN A 2 -5.10 -50.88 -12.75
N GLY A 3 -4.92 -49.66 -12.22
CA GLY A 3 -5.56 -48.45 -12.76
C GLY A 3 -5.00 -48.00 -14.12
N LEU A 4 -3.69 -48.12 -14.33
CA LEU A 4 -3.07 -47.71 -15.60
C LEU A 4 -3.51 -48.63 -16.75
N LEU A 5 -3.53 -49.94 -16.50
CA LEU A 5 -4.05 -50.94 -17.44
C LEU A 5 -5.51 -50.66 -17.82
N SER A 6 -6.37 -50.34 -16.85
CA SER A 6 -7.76 -49.99 -17.17
C SER A 6 -7.88 -48.74 -18.06
N VAL A 7 -7.02 -47.74 -17.86
CA VAL A 7 -7.00 -46.54 -18.70
C VAL A 7 -6.51 -46.87 -20.11
N LEU A 8 -5.39 -47.59 -20.24
CA LEU A 8 -4.83 -47.98 -21.53
C LEU A 8 -5.81 -48.81 -22.36
N VAL A 9 -6.49 -49.79 -21.72
CA VAL A 9 -7.55 -50.59 -22.35
C VAL A 9 -8.73 -49.71 -22.78
N THR A 10 -9.17 -48.77 -21.94
CA THR A 10 -10.28 -47.87 -22.28
C THR A 10 -9.95 -46.92 -23.43
N THR A 11 -8.69 -46.50 -23.56
CA THR A 11 -8.22 -45.66 -24.67
C THR A 11 -7.89 -46.46 -25.94
N GLY A 12 -8.22 -47.76 -25.99
CA GLY A 12 -7.96 -48.61 -27.14
C GLY A 12 -6.49 -49.01 -27.33
N TRP A 13 -5.66 -48.76 -26.32
CA TRP A 13 -4.23 -49.09 -26.33
C TRP A 13 -4.02 -50.44 -25.65
N SER A 14 -4.38 -51.52 -26.33
CA SER A 14 -4.09 -52.88 -25.88
C SER A 14 -2.64 -53.24 -26.27
N THR A 15 -1.66 -52.86 -25.46
CA THR A 15 -0.31 -53.42 -25.61
C THR A 15 -0.34 -54.89 -25.21
N HIS A 16 -0.25 -55.78 -26.18
CA HIS A 16 -0.31 -57.23 -26.00
C HIS A 16 1.02 -57.84 -25.51
N GLU A 17 2.06 -57.00 -25.40
CA GLU A 17 3.44 -57.42 -25.26
C GLU A 17 4.01 -56.82 -23.96
N PRO A 18 4.41 -57.68 -23.00
CA PRO A 18 4.77 -57.23 -21.65
C PRO A 18 6.02 -56.33 -21.64
N ASP A 19 6.94 -56.47 -22.59
CA ASP A 19 8.14 -55.63 -22.66
C ASP A 19 7.81 -54.20 -23.08
N GLN A 20 6.83 -53.99 -23.96
CA GLN A 20 6.33 -52.65 -24.30
C GLN A 20 5.70 -51.94 -23.11
N GLN A 21 4.98 -52.67 -22.25
CA GLN A 21 4.39 -52.10 -21.04
C GLN A 21 5.48 -51.63 -20.06
N HIS A 22 6.50 -52.46 -19.82
CA HIS A 22 7.61 -52.08 -18.95
C HIS A 22 8.39 -50.87 -19.49
N GLN A 23 8.57 -50.79 -20.82
CA GLN A 23 9.20 -49.62 -21.43
C GLN A 23 8.38 -48.34 -21.24
N PHE A 24 7.06 -48.41 -21.44
CA PHE A 24 6.16 -47.28 -21.21
C PHE A 24 6.18 -46.81 -19.75
N GLU A 25 6.06 -47.74 -18.80
CA GLU A 25 6.09 -47.43 -17.36
C GLU A 25 7.42 -46.76 -16.95
N ARG A 26 8.54 -47.16 -17.55
CA ARG A 26 9.85 -46.52 -17.30
C ARG A 26 9.94 -45.09 -17.83
N CYS A 27 9.15 -44.73 -18.83
CA CYS A 27 9.11 -43.37 -19.39
C CYS A 27 8.22 -42.42 -18.58
N LEU A 28 7.31 -42.92 -17.74
CA LEU A 28 6.38 -42.09 -16.97
C LEU A 28 7.07 -41.21 -15.90
N PRO A 29 8.01 -41.71 -15.06
CA PRO A 29 8.61 -40.87 -14.02
C PRO A 29 9.35 -39.64 -14.54
N PRO A 30 10.18 -39.73 -15.62
CA PRO A 30 10.79 -38.55 -16.24
C PRO A 30 9.75 -37.55 -16.77
N VAL A 31 8.66 -38.03 -17.38
CA VAL A 31 7.59 -37.16 -17.90
C VAL A 31 6.87 -36.45 -16.77
N PHE A 32 6.48 -37.16 -15.71
CA PHE A 32 5.86 -36.54 -14.54
C PHE A 32 6.79 -35.52 -13.86
N LYS A 33 8.08 -35.83 -13.78
CA LYS A 33 9.08 -34.89 -13.26
C LYS A 33 9.17 -33.63 -14.13
N ALA A 34 9.25 -33.77 -15.45
CA ALA A 34 9.29 -32.62 -16.36
C ALA A 34 8.03 -31.75 -16.26
N VAL A 35 6.85 -32.37 -16.14
CA VAL A 35 5.59 -31.63 -15.93
C VAL A 35 5.59 -30.92 -14.57
N GLN A 36 6.04 -31.57 -13.49
CA GLN A 36 6.16 -30.92 -12.19
C GLN A 36 7.14 -29.75 -12.20
N ASP A 37 8.30 -29.91 -12.82
CA ASP A 37 9.31 -28.87 -12.93
C ASP A 37 8.81 -27.69 -13.78
N LEU A 38 8.04 -27.98 -14.84
CA LEU A 38 7.35 -26.96 -15.63
C LEU A 38 6.36 -26.18 -14.76
N ARG A 39 5.44 -26.86 -14.05
CA ARG A 39 4.46 -26.21 -13.16
C ARG A 39 5.14 -25.35 -12.09
N LYS A 40 6.23 -25.85 -11.50
CA LYS A 40 7.06 -25.06 -10.56
C LYS A 40 7.67 -23.83 -11.21
N SER A 41 8.22 -23.97 -12.42
CA SER A 41 8.81 -22.83 -13.15
C SER A 41 7.77 -21.79 -13.58
N LEU A 42 6.54 -22.23 -13.86
CA LEU A 42 5.37 -21.37 -14.10
C LEU A 42 4.86 -20.70 -12.82
N GLY A 43 5.37 -21.09 -11.66
CA GLY A 43 4.92 -20.57 -10.38
C GLY A 43 3.60 -21.14 -9.90
N GLU A 44 3.13 -22.28 -10.43
CA GLU A 44 1.93 -22.94 -9.93
C GLU A 44 2.13 -23.55 -8.52
N ASP A 45 3.38 -23.83 -8.13
CA ASP A 45 3.76 -24.18 -6.76
C ASP A 45 3.83 -22.93 -5.84
N VAL A 46 3.69 -21.73 -6.42
CA VAL A 46 3.32 -20.52 -5.68
C VAL A 46 1.81 -20.56 -5.54
N THR A 47 1.35 -21.42 -4.61
CA THR A 47 0.00 -21.30 -4.05
C THR A 47 -0.20 -19.83 -3.70
N SER A 48 -1.29 -19.25 -4.22
CA SER A 48 -1.83 -17.92 -3.90
C SER A 48 -0.97 -17.18 -2.88
N VAL A 49 -0.25 -16.15 -3.33
CA VAL A 49 0.35 -15.23 -2.37
C VAL A 49 -0.77 -14.76 -1.46
N ASP A 50 -0.76 -15.17 -0.19
CA ASP A 50 -1.79 -14.80 0.78
C ASP A 50 -1.69 -13.29 0.98
N MET A 51 -2.57 -12.56 0.30
CA MET A 51 -2.66 -11.11 0.41
C MET A 51 -3.78 -10.79 1.38
N GLU A 52 -3.47 -10.00 2.39
CA GLU A 52 -4.43 -9.53 3.37
C GLU A 52 -4.55 -8.02 3.31
N VAL A 53 -5.76 -7.52 3.57
CA VAL A 53 -6.00 -6.09 3.76
C VAL A 53 -5.26 -5.64 5.02
N ALA A 54 -4.46 -4.58 4.89
CA ALA A 54 -3.80 -3.93 6.01
C ALA A 54 -4.61 -2.69 6.44
N ILE A 55 -5.02 -2.68 7.71
CA ILE A 55 -5.73 -1.57 8.35
C ILE A 55 -4.94 -1.19 9.59
N VAL A 56 -4.87 0.11 9.87
CA VAL A 56 -4.26 0.67 11.07
C VAL A 56 -5.37 1.10 12.02
N ASN A 57 -5.29 0.66 13.27
CA ASN A 57 -6.30 1.01 14.26
C ASN A 57 -6.09 2.45 14.76
N PRO A 58 -7.18 3.16 15.10
CA PRO A 58 -7.09 4.41 15.83
C PRO A 58 -6.28 4.25 17.13
N GLY A 59 -5.46 5.26 17.46
CA GLY A 59 -4.59 5.29 18.63
C GLY A 59 -3.22 4.64 18.44
N GLU A 60 -2.99 3.89 17.35
CA GLU A 60 -1.67 3.38 17.00
C GLU A 60 -0.71 4.52 16.63
N ALA A 61 0.58 4.33 16.88
CA ALA A 61 1.57 5.35 16.57
C ALA A 61 1.92 5.34 15.08
N PHE A 62 1.96 6.52 14.47
CA PHE A 62 2.29 6.68 13.06
C PHE A 62 3.71 6.21 12.77
N ASN A 63 3.86 5.39 11.73
CA ASN A 63 5.15 4.91 11.27
C ASN A 63 5.28 5.09 9.75
N PRO A 64 6.11 6.04 9.28
CA PRO A 64 6.23 6.34 7.86
C PRO A 64 6.89 5.22 7.05
N MET A 65 7.50 4.22 7.70
CA MET A 65 8.07 3.05 7.00
C MET A 65 7.02 2.12 6.43
N TRP A 66 5.79 2.12 6.99
CA TRP A 66 4.73 1.22 6.56
C TRP A 66 3.32 1.84 6.57
N MET A 67 3.22 3.16 6.75
CA MET A 67 1.98 3.94 6.65
C MET A 67 2.21 5.18 5.78
N GLU A 68 1.15 5.64 5.12
CA GLU A 68 1.15 6.92 4.39
C GLU A 68 0.22 7.90 5.11
N ASP A 69 0.72 9.11 5.41
CA ASP A 69 -0.12 10.19 5.94
C ASP A 69 -0.91 10.84 4.79
N GLY A 70 -2.23 10.64 4.78
CA GLY A 70 -3.10 11.15 3.72
C GLY A 70 -3.17 12.68 3.61
N TYR A 71 -2.66 13.40 4.60
CA TYR A 71 -2.63 14.86 4.65
C TYR A 71 -1.21 15.43 4.86
N GLY A 72 -0.18 14.62 4.67
CA GLY A 72 1.22 15.00 4.92
C GLY A 72 1.74 16.11 4.02
N ASP A 73 1.32 16.14 2.75
CA ASP A 73 1.78 17.12 1.77
C ASP A 73 1.39 18.56 2.13
N ALA A 74 0.22 18.76 2.75
CA ALA A 74 -0.21 20.07 3.24
C ALA A 74 0.66 20.56 4.41
N ARG A 75 1.20 19.64 5.21
CA ARG A 75 1.99 19.93 6.41
C ARG A 75 3.48 20.10 6.12
N ALA A 76 4.00 19.52 5.04
CA ALA A 76 5.40 19.74 4.60
C ALA A 76 5.70 21.22 4.27
N LEU A 77 4.68 21.99 3.89
CA LEU A 77 4.78 23.44 3.66
C LEU A 77 4.78 24.26 4.98
N SER A 78 4.24 23.69 6.05
CA SER A 78 4.13 24.29 7.38
C SER A 78 5.19 23.68 8.29
N GLY A 79 6.44 24.14 8.17
CA GLY A 79 7.57 23.66 8.95
C GLY A 79 7.25 23.58 10.45
N SER A 80 6.99 22.38 10.95
CA SER A 80 6.65 22.12 12.34
C SER A 80 7.63 21.11 12.90
N GLY A 81 8.40 21.56 13.88
CA GLY A 81 9.50 20.83 14.51
C GLY A 81 9.05 19.58 15.28
N LYS A 82 10.04 18.71 15.52
CA LYS A 82 10.05 17.53 16.40
C LYS A 82 8.70 17.21 17.06
N LYS A 83 7.81 16.58 16.29
CA LYS A 83 6.56 16.04 16.82
C LYS A 83 6.86 14.81 17.68
N ALA A 84 6.16 14.69 18.80
CA ALA A 84 6.01 13.43 19.53
C ALA A 84 5.52 12.32 18.57
N LEU A 85 5.57 11.04 18.97
CA LEU A 85 4.96 9.97 18.17
C LEU A 85 3.49 10.30 17.95
N GLU A 86 3.19 10.82 16.75
CA GLU A 86 1.85 11.25 16.36
C GLU A 86 0.98 10.00 16.22
N LYS A 87 -0.25 10.06 16.71
CA LYS A 87 -1.16 8.92 16.68
C LYS A 87 -2.07 8.98 15.46
N VAL A 88 -2.43 7.80 15.00
CA VAL A 88 -3.40 7.61 13.92
C VAL A 88 -4.80 7.79 14.48
N SER A 89 -5.61 8.65 13.86
CA SER A 89 -7.04 8.76 14.17
C SER A 89 -7.88 7.74 13.39
N GLY A 90 -7.39 7.25 12.24
CA GLY A 90 -8.04 6.18 11.48
C GLY A 90 -7.39 5.91 10.13
N THR A 91 -7.77 4.78 9.52
CA THR A 91 -7.38 4.42 8.15
C THR A 91 -8.35 5.02 7.14
N THR A 92 -7.84 5.79 6.19
CA THR A 92 -8.61 6.43 5.12
C THR A 92 -8.44 5.72 3.77
N GLY A 93 -7.34 4.98 3.60
CA GLY A 93 -7.10 4.12 2.44
C GLY A 93 -6.55 2.77 2.88
N LEU A 94 -7.14 1.69 2.37
CA LEU A 94 -6.72 0.34 2.73
C LEU A 94 -5.32 0.03 2.18
N GLY A 95 -4.49 -0.59 3.00
CA GLY A 95 -3.23 -1.16 2.58
C GLY A 95 -3.38 -2.61 2.17
N LEU A 96 -2.30 -3.18 1.65
CA LEU A 96 -2.22 -4.59 1.29
C LEU A 96 -0.89 -5.16 1.78
N ARG A 97 -0.94 -6.27 2.49
CA ARG A 97 0.26 -7.01 2.91
C ARG A 97 0.28 -8.40 2.31
N LYS A 98 1.46 -8.78 1.83
CA LYS A 98 1.77 -10.12 1.35
C LYS A 98 2.29 -10.95 2.52
N ILE A 99 1.66 -12.09 2.77
CA ILE A 99 2.14 -13.10 3.70
C ILE A 99 2.82 -14.20 2.88
N SER A 100 4.03 -14.54 3.28
CA SER A 100 4.83 -15.57 2.62
C SER A 100 5.59 -16.38 3.66
N MET A 101 5.81 -17.67 3.42
CA MET A 101 6.64 -18.48 4.30
C MET A 101 8.11 -18.34 3.90
N LYS A 102 8.94 -17.76 4.78
CA LYS A 102 10.38 -17.64 4.56
C LYS A 102 11.11 -18.77 5.29
N ARG A 103 11.98 -19.49 4.58
CA ARG A 103 12.83 -20.52 5.17
C ARG A 103 14.00 -19.88 5.91
N THR A 104 14.15 -20.20 7.17
CA THR A 104 15.25 -19.77 8.04
C THR A 104 16.02 -20.99 8.52
N SER A 105 17.19 -20.79 9.14
CA SER A 105 17.97 -21.89 9.74
C SER A 105 17.23 -22.65 10.85
N LYS A 106 16.14 -22.08 11.38
CA LYS A 106 15.30 -22.68 12.43
C LYS A 106 13.97 -23.23 11.92
N GLY A 107 13.71 -23.21 10.61
CA GLY A 107 12.46 -23.68 10.01
C GLY A 107 11.77 -22.62 9.12
N GLN A 108 10.54 -22.91 8.69
CA GLN A 108 9.68 -21.96 7.97
C GLN A 108 9.03 -20.98 8.96
N VAL A 109 9.13 -19.68 8.67
CA VAL A 109 8.53 -18.61 9.49
C VAL A 109 7.68 -17.72 8.57
N PRO A 110 6.48 -17.31 8.99
CA PRO A 110 5.69 -16.34 8.24
C PRO A 110 6.42 -15.00 8.15
N HIS A 111 6.49 -14.46 6.95
CA HIS A 111 7.09 -13.19 6.60
C HIS A 111 6.04 -12.32 5.91
N SER A 112 5.75 -11.19 6.54
CA SER A 112 4.81 -10.20 6.04
C SER A 112 5.56 -9.05 5.38
N GLN A 113 5.17 -8.69 4.16
CA GLN A 113 5.72 -7.57 3.41
C GLN A 113 4.57 -6.66 2.97
N MET A 114 4.67 -5.36 3.24
CA MET A 114 3.70 -4.39 2.74
C MET A 114 3.87 -4.22 1.23
N VAL A 115 2.78 -4.43 0.48
CA VAL A 115 2.72 -4.25 -0.99
C VAL A 115 2.15 -2.88 -1.32
N LEU A 116 1.14 -2.46 -0.55
CA LEU A 116 0.53 -1.13 -0.62
C LEU A 116 0.41 -0.60 0.80
N LEU A 117 0.93 0.60 1.06
CA LEU A 117 0.85 1.22 2.37
C LEU A 117 -0.60 1.66 2.65
N PRO A 118 -1.16 1.39 3.84
CA PRO A 118 -2.41 2.00 4.25
C PRO A 118 -2.23 3.52 4.37
N LYS A 119 -3.21 4.26 3.86
CA LYS A 119 -3.32 5.71 4.09
C LYS A 119 -4.04 5.95 5.40
N VAL A 120 -3.48 6.80 6.24
CA VAL A 120 -4.01 7.13 7.56
C VAL A 120 -4.23 8.63 7.68
N VAL A 121 -5.17 9.00 8.57
CA VAL A 121 -5.32 10.37 9.06
C VAL A 121 -4.80 10.43 10.47
N LEU A 122 -4.05 11.47 10.80
CA LEU A 122 -3.44 11.64 12.12
C LEU A 122 -4.34 12.48 13.04
N GLU A 123 -4.20 12.27 14.35
CA GLU A 123 -5.01 12.99 15.34
C GLU A 123 -4.85 14.52 15.24
N ASP A 124 -3.65 15.03 14.97
CA ASP A 124 -3.44 16.47 14.84
C ASP A 124 -4.16 17.04 13.62
N THR A 125 -4.25 16.29 12.52
CA THR A 125 -5.02 16.70 11.33
C THR A 125 -6.48 16.91 11.68
N VAL A 126 -7.04 16.02 12.50
CA VAL A 126 -8.43 16.12 12.94
C VAL A 126 -8.61 17.32 13.88
N LYS A 127 -7.68 17.54 14.82
CA LYS A 127 -7.73 18.70 15.74
C LYS A 127 -7.65 20.03 14.99
N GLU A 128 -6.73 20.15 14.04
CA GLU A 128 -6.58 21.35 13.20
C GLU A 128 -7.85 21.66 12.39
N ALA A 129 -8.53 20.62 11.90
CA ALA A 129 -9.78 20.79 11.18
C ALA A 129 -10.95 21.24 12.08
N MET A 130 -10.92 20.91 13.37
CA MET A 130 -11.95 21.31 14.33
C MET A 130 -11.75 22.76 14.83
N ASP A 131 -10.49 23.18 15.00
CA ASP A 131 -10.12 24.54 15.39
C ASP A 131 -9.20 25.16 14.33
N PRO A 132 -9.73 25.58 13.16
CA PRO A 132 -8.92 26.19 12.14
C PRO A 132 -8.30 27.47 12.70
N ALA A 133 -6.97 27.57 12.65
CA ALA A 133 -6.27 28.78 13.05
C ALA A 133 -6.90 29.98 12.33
N PRO A 134 -7.08 31.14 13.01
CA PRO A 134 -7.66 32.30 12.37
C PRO A 134 -6.86 32.63 11.11
N PRO A 135 -7.53 32.98 9.99
CA PRO A 135 -6.84 33.26 8.76
C PRO A 135 -5.77 34.32 9.00
N PRO A 136 -4.57 34.17 8.41
CA PRO A 136 -3.52 35.17 8.55
C PRO A 136 -4.11 36.52 8.15
N TRP A 137 -4.05 37.51 9.05
CA TRP A 137 -4.65 38.83 8.85
C TRP A 137 -4.27 39.37 7.47
N SER A 138 -5.17 39.18 6.51
CA SER A 138 -5.05 39.79 5.21
C SER A 138 -5.37 41.26 5.42
N ARG A 139 -4.28 42.05 5.54
CA ARG A 139 -4.22 43.46 5.19
C ARG A 139 -5.49 44.22 5.56
N LEU A 140 -5.65 44.47 6.86
CA LEU A 140 -6.63 45.42 7.35
C LEU A 140 -6.45 46.73 6.57
N ARG A 141 -7.39 46.98 5.66
CA ARG A 141 -7.78 48.26 5.05
C ARG A 141 -6.64 49.26 4.85
N LYS A 142 -6.09 49.32 3.63
CA LYS A 142 -5.71 50.64 3.09
C LYS A 142 -7.03 51.38 2.85
N GLU A 143 -7.38 52.29 3.75
CA GLU A 143 -8.48 53.22 3.51
C GLU A 143 -8.30 53.91 2.16
N PRO A 144 -9.36 54.12 1.38
CA PRO A 144 -9.28 54.99 0.21
C PRO A 144 -8.97 56.40 0.72
N LYS A 145 -7.80 56.94 0.33
CA LYS A 145 -7.43 58.35 0.54
C LYS A 145 -8.60 59.21 0.06
N ARG A 146 -9.29 59.87 1.00
CA ARG A 146 -10.25 60.93 0.67
C ARG A 146 -9.50 62.04 -0.05
N HIS A 147 -10.04 62.39 -1.20
CA HIS A 147 -9.58 63.42 -2.09
C HIS A 147 -9.77 64.79 -1.41
N GLY A 148 -8.68 65.53 -1.25
CA GLY A 148 -8.62 66.99 -1.21
C GLY A 148 -9.32 67.72 -0.08
N ASP A 149 -8.55 68.19 0.90
CA ASP A 149 -8.74 69.54 1.45
C ASP A 149 -7.36 70.20 1.58
N ARG A 150 -7.18 71.27 0.81
CA ARG A 150 -5.99 72.14 0.85
C ARG A 150 -6.07 73.04 2.09
N PRO A 151 -4.99 73.21 2.87
CA PRO A 151 -4.86 74.37 3.73
C PRO A 151 -4.28 75.53 2.91
N GLY A 152 -5.13 76.48 2.53
CA GLY A 152 -4.74 77.74 1.90
C GLY A 152 -4.70 78.85 2.94
N THR A 153 -3.54 79.05 3.55
CA THR A 153 -3.18 80.17 4.42
C THR A 153 -2.96 81.44 3.59
N GLY A 154 -3.42 82.59 4.08
CA GLY A 154 -3.10 83.93 3.55
C GLY A 154 -4.36 84.80 3.56
N GLY A 155 -4.49 85.86 4.36
CA GLY A 155 -3.49 86.87 4.72
C GLY A 155 -4.10 88.20 4.29
N GLY A 156 -4.91 88.80 5.16
CA GLY A 156 -5.57 90.08 4.89
C GLY A 156 -4.60 91.25 5.07
N GLY A 157 -4.62 92.18 4.12
CA GLY A 157 -3.90 93.44 4.22
C GLY A 157 -4.20 94.40 3.08
N GLY A 158 -4.81 95.54 3.41
CA GLY A 158 -4.51 96.84 2.82
C GLY A 158 -5.20 97.25 1.52
N GLY A 159 -6.05 98.28 1.62
CA GLY A 159 -6.63 99.05 0.52
C GLY A 159 -7.66 100.03 1.06
#